data_AF-A0A1I5C7D3-F1
#
_entry.id   AF-A0A1I5C7D3-F1
#
_cell.length_a   1.000
_cell.length_b   1.000
_cell.length_c   1.000
_cell.angle_alpha   90.00
_cell.angle_beta   90.00
_cell.angle_gamma   90.00
#
_symmetry.space_group_name_H-M   'P 1'
#
loop_
_entity.id
_entity.type
_entity.pdbx_description
1 polymer ?
#
loop_
_entity_poly.entity_id
_entity_poly.type
_entity_poly.pdbx_seq_one_letter_code
_entity_poly.pdbx_strand_id
1 'polypeptide(L)'
;MSVELEVPAAAGAVVEWRQVRPPRGPREQSAAGRRAASAALAAAGSADRAVPRAPDGRPRFPSGFPGSISHTESVAVAVVVPGAASVGVDVESADIGPRVTAFVLRARERRMLLPPAGEYTPRELFAAKEAAFKAMSGLGVAGEFLFWQAELSPAGGELIASYRDAQVRVQVRSSAELSFALAIRW
;
A
#
# COMPACT_ATOMS: atom_id res chain seq x y z
N MET A 1 -4.58 -5.35 -21.80
CA MET A 1 -4.90 -4.13 -21.03
C MET A 1 -3.62 -3.66 -20.40
N SER A 2 -3.03 -2.61 -20.95
CA SER A 2 -1.95 -1.85 -20.33
C SER A 2 -2.58 -1.00 -19.23
N VAL A 3 -2.35 -1.38 -17.98
CA VAL A 3 -2.69 -0.52 -16.85
C VAL A 3 -1.59 0.53 -16.78
N GLU A 4 -1.84 1.70 -17.37
CA GLU A 4 -1.03 2.89 -17.09
C GLU A 4 -1.33 3.28 -15.64
N LEU A 5 -0.57 2.73 -14.68
CA LEU A 5 -0.46 3.36 -13.39
C LEU A 5 0.59 4.46 -13.53
N GLU A 6 0.15 5.71 -13.47
CA GLU A 6 1.03 6.81 -13.14
C GLU A 6 1.45 6.65 -11.67
N VAL A 7 2.55 5.92 -11.46
CA VAL A 7 3.17 5.79 -10.14
C VAL A 7 3.74 7.15 -9.76
N PRO A 8 3.60 7.62 -8.49
CA PRO A 8 4.14 8.91 -8.08
C PRO A 8 5.62 9.04 -8.43
N ALA A 9 5.98 10.13 -9.10
CA ALA A 9 7.36 10.53 -9.31
C ALA A 9 7.96 10.96 -7.96
N ALA A 10 8.30 10.01 -7.09
CA ALA A 10 9.33 10.27 -6.10
C ALA A 10 10.62 10.50 -6.89
N ALA A 11 11.35 11.58 -6.61
CA ALA A 11 12.60 11.88 -7.32
C ALA A 11 13.55 10.67 -7.20
N GLY A 12 13.76 9.93 -8.30
CA GLY A 12 14.53 8.68 -8.33
C GLY A 12 13.74 7.37 -8.31
N ALA A 13 12.40 7.40 -8.39
CA ALA A 13 11.58 6.19 -8.49
C ALA A 13 11.80 5.48 -9.84
N VAL A 14 12.14 4.20 -9.77
CA VAL A 14 12.18 3.29 -10.93
C VAL A 14 10.91 2.46 -10.92
N VAL A 15 10.20 2.43 -12.05
CA VAL A 15 8.98 1.64 -12.22
C VAL A 15 9.22 0.64 -13.34
N GLU A 16 9.07 -0.65 -13.03
CA GLU A 16 9.15 -1.74 -14.00
C GLU A 16 7.83 -2.51 -14.06
N TRP A 17 7.35 -2.75 -15.29
CA TRP A 17 6.18 -3.57 -15.56
C TRP A 17 6.59 -4.90 -16.17
N ARG A 18 6.02 -5.99 -15.66
CA ARG A 18 6.22 -7.32 -16.22
C ARG A 18 4.90 -8.06 -16.31
N GLN A 19 4.53 -8.44 -17.52
CA GLN A 19 3.37 -9.29 -17.72
C GLN A 19 3.66 -10.70 -17.19
N VAL A 20 2.72 -11.24 -16.42
CA VAL A 20 2.77 -12.61 -15.89
C VAL A 20 1.51 -13.35 -16.33
N ARG A 21 1.51 -14.68 -16.20
CA ARG A 21 0.27 -15.45 -16.37
C ARG A 21 -0.71 -15.08 -15.27
N PRO A 22 -2.01 -14.96 -15.56
CA PRO A 22 -3.04 -14.70 -14.54
C PRO A 22 -2.93 -15.71 -13.39
N PRO A 23 -2.83 -15.25 -12.14
CA PRO A 23 -2.68 -16.13 -11.00
C PRO A 23 -4.00 -16.84 -10.68
N ARG A 24 -3.92 -18.13 -10.38
CA ARG A 24 -5.05 -18.96 -9.92
C ARG A 24 -5.06 -19.01 -8.40
N GLY A 25 -5.79 -18.06 -7.81
CA GLY A 25 -6.03 -17.98 -6.37
C GLY A 25 -4.87 -17.45 -5.53
N PRO A 26 -5.04 -17.42 -4.19
CA PRO A 26 -4.17 -16.65 -3.29
C PRO A 26 -2.69 -17.08 -3.30
N ARG A 27 -2.40 -18.37 -3.54
CA ARG A 27 -1.02 -18.87 -3.60
C ARG A 27 -0.26 -18.30 -4.80
N GLU A 28 -0.88 -18.30 -5.97
CA GLU A 28 -0.24 -17.78 -7.19
C GLU A 28 -0.16 -16.24 -7.16
N GLN A 29 -1.15 -15.56 -6.57
CA GLN A 29 -1.12 -14.10 -6.34
C GLN A 29 0.05 -13.72 -5.40
N SER A 30 0.21 -14.44 -4.29
CA SER A 30 1.33 -14.25 -3.38
C SER A 30 2.69 -14.47 -4.06
N ALA A 31 2.79 -15.50 -4.91
CA ALA A 31 3.99 -15.75 -5.70
C ALA A 31 4.28 -14.63 -6.72
N ALA A 32 3.24 -14.07 -7.37
CA ALA A 32 3.39 -12.91 -8.25
C ALA A 32 3.91 -11.68 -7.48
N GLY A 33 3.37 -11.41 -6.29
CA GLY A 33 3.87 -10.34 -5.41
C GLY A 33 5.34 -10.52 -5.01
N ARG A 34 5.77 -11.75 -4.70
CA ARG A 34 7.20 -12.02 -4.39
C ARG A 34 8.11 -11.88 -5.60
N ARG A 35 7.62 -12.18 -6.81
CA ARG A 35 8.37 -11.90 -8.05
C ARG A 35 8.53 -10.39 -8.27
N ALA A 36 7.47 -9.61 -8.04
CA ALA A 36 7.56 -8.14 -8.08
C ALA A 36 8.56 -7.62 -7.05
N ALA A 37 8.54 -8.15 -5.82
CA ALA A 37 9.46 -7.74 -4.76
C ALA A 37 10.92 -8.08 -5.08
N SER A 38 11.17 -9.26 -5.66
CA SER A 38 12.50 -9.67 -6.11
C SER A 38 13.05 -8.74 -7.21
N ALA A 39 12.19 -8.32 -8.15
CA ALA A 39 12.55 -7.34 -9.17
C ALA A 39 12.82 -5.95 -8.57
N ALA A 40 11.96 -5.48 -7.65
CA ALA A 40 12.14 -4.20 -6.96
C ALA A 40 13.44 -4.17 -6.14
N LEU A 41 13.79 -5.27 -5.46
CA LEU A 41 15.06 -5.41 -4.74
C LEU A 41 16.26 -5.32 -5.68
N ALA A 42 16.18 -5.97 -6.86
CA ALA A 42 17.24 -5.88 -7.86
C ALA A 42 17.40 -4.44 -8.39
N ALA A 43 16.30 -3.76 -8.70
CA ALA A 43 16.31 -2.37 -9.15
C ALA A 43 16.84 -1.40 -8.07
N ALA A 44 16.57 -1.69 -6.80
CA ALA A 44 17.08 -0.95 -5.65
C ALA A 44 18.56 -1.25 -5.34
N GLY A 45 19.21 -2.20 -6.02
CA GLY A 45 20.61 -2.55 -5.82
C GLY A 45 20.89 -3.57 -4.71
N SER A 46 19.86 -4.28 -4.22
CA SER A 46 20.05 -5.34 -3.22
C SER A 46 20.71 -6.57 -3.82
N ALA A 47 21.75 -7.09 -3.14
CA ALA A 47 22.37 -8.37 -3.48
C ALA A 47 21.44 -9.56 -3.14
N ASP A 48 20.72 -9.49 -2.02
CA ASP A 48 19.70 -10.47 -1.66
C ASP A 48 18.34 -10.07 -2.28
N ARG A 49 17.75 -11.00 -3.03
CA ARG A 49 16.49 -10.80 -3.75
C ARG A 49 15.38 -11.71 -3.23
N ALA A 50 15.64 -12.45 -2.16
CA ALA A 50 14.68 -13.31 -1.52
C ALA A 50 13.85 -12.51 -0.51
N VAL A 51 12.53 -12.64 -0.62
CA VAL A 51 11.59 -12.18 0.39
C VAL A 51 10.91 -13.44 0.90
N PRO A 52 11.28 -14.00 2.06
CA PRO A 52 10.55 -15.11 2.68
C PRO A 52 9.31 -14.61 3.45
N ARG A 53 8.50 -15.53 3.96
CA ARG A 53 7.39 -15.24 4.88
C ARG A 53 7.91 -15.31 6.31
N ALA A 54 7.69 -14.27 7.11
CA ALA A 54 7.94 -14.30 8.55
C ALA A 54 6.87 -15.13 9.28
N PRO A 55 7.10 -15.58 10.54
CA PRO A 55 6.12 -16.37 11.29
C PRO A 55 4.76 -15.68 11.46
N ASP A 56 4.74 -14.35 11.54
CA ASP A 56 3.52 -13.52 11.59
C ASP A 56 2.84 -13.33 10.22
N GLY A 57 3.40 -13.93 9.17
CA GLY A 57 2.88 -13.90 7.81
C GLY A 57 3.39 -12.75 6.94
N ARG A 58 4.13 -11.79 7.50
CA ARG A 58 4.61 -10.62 6.75
C ARG A 58 5.74 -10.97 5.79
N PRO A 59 5.93 -10.22 4.68
CA PRO A 59 7.10 -10.36 3.85
C PRO A 59 8.34 -9.86 4.60
N ARG A 60 9.38 -10.69 4.70
CA ARG A 60 10.65 -10.29 5.33
C ARG A 60 11.60 -9.78 4.25
N PHE A 61 11.71 -8.47 4.14
CA PHE A 61 12.67 -7.84 3.24
C PHE A 61 14.10 -7.87 3.84
N PRO A 62 15.15 -7.85 3.01
CA PRO A 62 16.54 -7.73 3.46
C PRO A 62 16.80 -6.45 4.27
N SER A 63 17.79 -6.50 5.16
CA SER A 63 18.24 -5.34 5.94
C SER A 63 18.66 -4.19 5.03
N GLY A 64 18.27 -2.96 5.36
CA GLY A 64 18.54 -1.76 4.55
C GLY A 64 17.62 -1.55 3.33
N PHE A 65 16.77 -2.53 3.01
CA PHE A 65 15.85 -2.51 1.87
C PHE A 65 14.40 -2.73 2.32
N PRO A 66 13.84 -1.86 3.19
CA PRO A 66 12.45 -2.01 3.58
C PRO A 66 11.54 -1.95 2.35
N GLY A 67 10.49 -2.75 2.39
CA GLY A 67 9.55 -2.81 1.29
C GLY A 67 8.19 -3.33 1.71
N SER A 68 7.25 -3.24 0.78
CA SER A 68 5.89 -3.72 0.93
C SER A 68 5.41 -4.38 -0.35
N ILE A 69 4.46 -5.30 -0.22
CA ILE A 69 3.82 -6.02 -1.32
C ILE A 69 2.30 -5.82 -1.19
N SER A 70 1.62 -5.60 -2.31
CA SER A 70 0.16 -5.73 -2.40
C SER A 70 -0.24 -6.36 -3.74
N HIS A 71 -1.42 -6.95 -3.79
CA HIS A 71 -1.92 -7.59 -5.00
C HIS A 71 -3.45 -7.60 -5.03
N THR A 72 -4.00 -7.53 -6.24
CA THR A 72 -5.39 -7.86 -6.55
C THR A 72 -5.42 -9.21 -7.29
N GLU A 73 -6.58 -9.55 -7.88
CA GLU A 73 -6.69 -10.70 -8.79
C GLU A 73 -5.95 -10.47 -10.12
N SER A 74 -5.71 -9.22 -10.51
CA SER A 74 -5.19 -8.83 -11.82
C SER A 74 -3.78 -8.22 -11.78
N VAL A 75 -3.37 -7.62 -10.65
CA VAL A 75 -2.06 -6.96 -10.52
C VAL A 75 -1.37 -7.32 -9.21
N ALA A 76 -0.05 -7.42 -9.22
CA ALA A 76 0.77 -7.51 -8.02
C ALA A 76 1.86 -6.44 -8.08
N VAL A 77 2.04 -5.71 -6.97
CA VAL A 77 3.00 -4.61 -6.86
C VAL A 77 3.88 -4.82 -5.64
N ALA A 78 5.15 -4.43 -5.77
CA ALA A 78 6.05 -4.30 -4.64
C ALA A 78 6.82 -2.99 -4.73
N VAL A 79 7.06 -2.36 -3.59
CA VAL A 79 7.86 -1.14 -3.47
C VAL A 79 8.99 -1.40 -2.48
N VAL A 80 10.21 -0.98 -2.82
CA VAL A 80 11.40 -1.04 -1.97
C VAL A 80 11.99 0.35 -1.91
N VAL A 81 12.27 0.85 -0.70
CA VAL A 81 12.82 2.20 -0.49
C VAL A 81 14.06 2.10 0.39
N PRO A 82 15.27 2.03 -0.20
CA PRO A 82 16.51 1.99 0.58
C PRO A 82 16.61 3.18 1.55
N GLY A 83 17.03 2.91 2.79
CA GLY A 83 17.22 3.94 3.82
C GLY A 83 15.95 4.46 4.50
N ALA A 84 14.75 4.02 4.09
CA ALA A 84 13.54 4.30 4.86
C ALA A 84 13.52 3.48 6.17
N ALA A 85 12.74 3.91 7.16
CA ALA A 85 12.41 3.12 8.34
C ALA A 85 11.40 2.00 8.00
N SER A 86 10.37 2.30 7.21
CA SER A 86 9.39 1.33 6.74
C SER A 86 8.59 1.82 5.53
N VAL A 87 7.98 0.89 4.80
CA VAL A 87 7.18 1.15 3.59
C VAL A 87 5.85 0.40 3.69
N GLY A 88 4.79 1.01 3.18
CA GLY A 88 3.50 0.36 2.99
C GLY A 88 2.95 0.70 1.62
N VAL A 89 2.53 -0.31 0.87
CA VAL A 89 1.88 -0.16 -0.42
C VAL A 89 0.57 -0.92 -0.42
N ASP A 90 -0.44 -0.34 -1.06
CA ASP A 90 -1.68 -1.03 -1.34
C ASP A 90 -2.22 -0.77 -2.75
N VAL A 91 -2.86 -1.80 -3.32
CA VAL A 91 -3.59 -1.73 -4.58
C VAL A 91 -4.97 -2.32 -4.40
N GLU A 92 -5.99 -1.59 -4.81
CA GLU A 92 -7.38 -2.01 -4.67
C GLU A 92 -8.14 -1.81 -5.98
N SER A 93 -8.87 -2.84 -6.40
CA SER A 93 -9.75 -2.84 -7.58
C SER A 93 -11.23 -3.03 -7.24
N ALA A 94 -11.54 -3.47 -6.02
CA ALA A 94 -12.90 -3.70 -5.58
C ALA A 94 -13.68 -2.40 -5.39
N ASP A 95 -14.98 -2.47 -5.66
CA ASP A 95 -15.90 -1.43 -5.25
C ASP A 95 -16.14 -1.51 -3.74
N ILE A 96 -15.85 -0.41 -3.03
CA ILE A 96 -15.99 -0.34 -1.57
C ILE A 96 -17.38 0.20 -1.24
N GLY A 97 -18.32 -0.73 -1.07
CA GLY A 97 -19.72 -0.42 -0.82
C GLY A 97 -19.97 0.31 0.53
N PRO A 98 -21.13 0.97 0.69
CA PRO A 98 -21.40 1.87 1.81
C PRO A 98 -21.23 1.25 3.21
N ARG A 99 -21.53 -0.05 3.37
CA ARG A 99 -21.36 -0.76 4.64
C ARG A 99 -19.89 -0.87 5.04
N VAL A 100 -19.02 -1.24 4.10
CA VAL A 100 -17.58 -1.34 4.33
C VAL A 100 -17.00 0.06 4.57
N THR A 101 -17.40 1.04 3.76
CA THR A 101 -17.03 2.45 3.94
C THR A 101 -17.38 2.97 5.33
N ALA A 102 -18.58 2.68 5.83
CA ALA A 102 -19.03 3.11 7.15
C ALA A 102 -18.27 2.42 8.31
N PHE A 103 -17.78 1.19 8.07
CA PHE A 103 -16.98 0.44 9.02
C PHE A 103 -15.52 0.90 9.05
N VAL A 104 -14.91 1.09 7.88
CA VAL A 104 -13.48 1.42 7.73
C VAL A 104 -13.20 2.89 8.04
N LEU A 105 -14.11 3.79 7.67
CA LEU A 105 -13.96 5.23 7.88
C LEU A 105 -14.81 5.70 9.04
N ARG A 106 -14.22 6.45 9.95
CA ARG A 106 -14.92 7.15 11.02
C ARG A 106 -15.83 8.24 10.45
N ALA A 107 -16.85 8.63 11.22
CA ALA A 107 -17.82 9.64 10.78
C ALA A 107 -17.16 10.98 10.39
N ARG A 108 -16.08 11.38 11.08
CA ARG A 108 -15.31 12.59 10.75
C ARG A 108 -14.60 12.44 9.40
N GLU A 109 -13.93 11.32 9.17
CA GLU A 109 -13.23 11.05 7.90
C GLU A 109 -14.21 11.09 6.73
N ARG A 110 -15.36 10.43 6.85
CA ARG A 110 -16.40 10.45 5.81
C ARG A 110 -16.89 11.87 5.48
N ARG A 111 -17.07 12.73 6.49
CA ARG A 111 -17.53 14.11 6.27
C ARG A 111 -16.47 15.02 5.64
N MET A 112 -15.18 14.73 5.84
CA MET A 112 -14.09 15.61 5.37
C MET A 112 -13.47 15.13 4.06
N LEU A 113 -13.42 13.82 3.83
CA LEU A 113 -12.61 13.24 2.76
C LEU A 113 -13.45 12.73 1.58
N LEU A 114 -14.72 12.36 1.81
CA LEU A 114 -15.62 11.91 0.74
C LEU A 114 -16.41 13.09 0.13
N PRO A 115 -16.89 12.95 -1.11
CA PRO A 115 -17.81 13.91 -1.70
C PRO A 115 -19.06 14.15 -0.85
N PRO A 116 -19.60 15.39 -0.83
CA PRO A 116 -19.19 16.53 -1.63
C PRO A 116 -18.08 17.40 -1.01
N ALA A 117 -17.69 17.17 0.24
CA ALA A 117 -16.75 18.05 0.95
C ALA A 117 -15.29 17.74 0.67
N GLY A 118 -14.97 16.46 0.45
CA GLY A 118 -13.65 16.01 0.03
C GLY A 118 -13.67 15.46 -1.39
N GLU A 119 -12.48 15.09 -1.86
CA GLU A 119 -12.23 14.67 -3.24
C GLU A 119 -11.96 13.17 -3.40
N TYR A 120 -11.78 12.43 -2.29
CA TYR A 120 -11.41 11.03 -2.33
C TYR A 120 -12.62 10.10 -2.43
N THR A 121 -12.44 9.00 -3.14
CA THR A 121 -13.40 7.90 -3.20
C THR A 121 -13.24 6.93 -2.02
N PRO A 122 -14.26 6.11 -1.71
CA PRO A 122 -14.12 5.06 -0.70
C PRO A 122 -12.96 4.08 -0.95
N ARG A 123 -12.72 3.72 -2.21
CA ARG A 123 -11.63 2.82 -2.64
C ARG A 123 -10.26 3.42 -2.35
N GLU A 124 -10.09 4.72 -2.62
CA GLU A 124 -8.86 5.45 -2.32
C GLU A 124 -8.56 5.50 -0.84
N LEU A 125 -9.56 5.81 -0.01
CA LEU A 125 -9.39 5.88 1.43
C LEU A 125 -9.16 4.49 2.04
N PHE A 126 -9.76 3.45 1.48
CA PHE A 126 -9.49 2.06 1.89
C PHE A 126 -8.02 1.70 1.64
N ALA A 127 -7.55 1.86 0.40
CA ALA A 127 -6.16 1.61 0.03
C ALA A 127 -5.18 2.46 0.86
N ALA A 128 -5.52 3.73 1.12
CA ALA A 128 -4.72 4.61 1.97
C ALA A 128 -4.55 4.07 3.39
N LYS A 129 -5.61 3.55 4.01
CA LYS A 129 -5.52 2.95 5.34
C LYS A 129 -4.71 1.67 5.35
N GLU A 130 -4.85 0.83 4.33
CA GLU A 130 -4.05 -0.39 4.20
C GLU A 130 -2.55 -0.10 4.02
N ALA A 131 -2.21 0.86 3.16
CA ALA A 131 -0.83 1.31 2.96
C ALA A 131 -0.25 1.89 4.25
N ALA A 132 -0.99 2.77 4.93
CA ALA A 132 -0.60 3.34 6.22
C ALA A 132 -0.40 2.26 7.29
N PHE A 133 -1.31 1.29 7.36
CA PHE A 133 -1.21 0.15 8.25
C PHE A 133 0.07 -0.63 8.01
N LYS A 134 0.35 -1.03 6.75
CA LYS A 134 1.58 -1.76 6.39
C LYS A 134 2.83 -0.98 6.82
N ALA A 135 2.87 0.34 6.57
CA ALA A 135 3.99 1.20 6.97
C ALA A 135 4.16 1.33 8.50
N MET A 136 3.08 1.35 9.27
CA MET A 136 3.10 1.51 10.74
C MET A 136 3.06 0.20 11.52
N SER A 137 2.80 -0.94 10.86
CA SER A 137 2.57 -2.24 11.50
C SER A 137 3.75 -2.78 12.31
N GLY A 138 4.95 -2.20 12.15
CA GLY A 138 6.14 -2.48 12.96
C GLY A 138 6.23 -1.68 14.28
N LEU A 139 5.29 -0.79 14.58
CA LEU A 139 5.32 0.10 15.76
C LEU A 139 4.55 -0.42 16.98
N GLY A 140 3.90 -1.58 16.89
CA GLY A 140 3.08 -2.12 17.96
C GLY A 140 3.16 -3.65 18.06
N VAL A 141 2.46 -4.21 19.04
CA VAL A 141 2.32 -5.65 19.21
C VAL A 141 1.53 -6.22 18.03
N ALA A 142 2.03 -7.29 17.43
CA ALA A 142 1.37 -7.95 16.31
C ALA A 142 -0.05 -8.38 16.71
N GLY A 143 -1.06 -7.93 15.96
CA GLY A 143 -2.46 -8.30 16.15
C GLY A 143 -3.33 -7.29 16.89
N GLU A 144 -2.77 -6.24 17.50
CA GLU A 144 -3.57 -5.20 18.18
C GLU A 144 -3.97 -4.03 17.27
N PHE A 145 -3.16 -3.77 16.25
CA PHE A 145 -3.40 -2.71 15.29
C PHE A 145 -4.15 -3.27 14.08
N LEU A 146 -5.30 -2.68 13.77
CA LEU A 146 -6.13 -3.01 12.61
C LEU A 146 -6.19 -1.78 11.71
N PHE A 147 -6.15 -1.96 10.39
CA PHE A 147 -5.94 -0.85 9.47
C PHE A 147 -7.00 0.26 9.57
N TRP A 148 -8.27 -0.09 9.86
CA TRP A 148 -9.36 0.88 10.04
C TRP A 148 -9.21 1.76 11.29
N GLN A 149 -8.33 1.41 12.23
CA GLN A 149 -8.06 2.22 13.41
C GLN A 149 -7.21 3.45 13.09
N ALA A 150 -6.41 3.41 12.01
CA ALA A 150 -5.68 4.58 11.52
C ALA A 150 -6.68 5.66 11.09
N GLU A 151 -6.43 6.91 11.49
CA GLU A 151 -7.26 8.06 11.11
C GLU A 151 -6.60 8.82 9.98
N LEU A 152 -7.37 9.17 8.96
CA LEU A 152 -6.94 9.95 7.82
C LEU A 152 -7.35 11.43 7.98
N SER A 153 -6.45 12.31 7.58
CA SER A 153 -6.70 13.75 7.47
C SER A 153 -6.07 14.31 6.20
N PRO A 154 -6.66 15.34 5.57
CA PRO A 154 -6.10 15.94 4.37
C PRO A 154 -4.85 16.77 4.68
N ALA A 155 -3.87 16.74 3.78
CA ALA A 155 -2.64 17.52 3.88
C ALA A 155 -2.08 17.85 2.49
N GLY A 156 -2.50 18.97 1.91
CA GLY A 156 -1.88 19.55 0.70
C GLY A 156 -1.81 18.61 -0.52
N GLY A 157 -2.94 17.96 -0.87
CA GLY A 157 -3.01 16.99 -1.98
C GLY A 157 -2.57 15.57 -1.62
N GLU A 158 -2.19 15.34 -0.36
CA GLU A 158 -1.91 14.04 0.22
C GLU A 158 -2.79 13.79 1.46
N LEU A 159 -2.69 12.59 2.02
CA LEU A 159 -3.31 12.24 3.30
C LEU A 159 -2.22 12.10 4.38
N ILE A 160 -2.54 12.48 5.61
CA ILE A 160 -1.79 12.04 6.79
C ILE A 160 -2.61 10.96 7.48
N ALA A 161 -2.01 9.79 7.64
CA ALA A 161 -2.54 8.73 8.48
C ALA A 161 -1.90 8.79 9.87
N SER A 162 -2.71 8.75 10.92
CA SER A 162 -2.25 8.75 12.31
C SER A 162 -2.80 7.56 13.09
N TYR A 163 -1.97 6.97 13.94
CA TYR A 163 -2.36 5.96 14.92
C TYR A 163 -1.53 6.12 16.19
N ARG A 164 -2.18 6.42 17.33
CA ARG A 164 -1.50 6.82 18.58
C ARG A 164 -0.53 7.99 18.29
N ASP A 165 0.73 7.87 18.71
CA ASP A 165 1.76 8.89 18.50
C ASP A 165 2.46 8.78 17.13
N ALA A 166 2.09 7.79 16.30
CA ALA A 166 2.68 7.59 14.98
C ALA A 166 1.87 8.29 13.89
N GLN A 167 2.59 8.89 12.94
CA GLN A 167 2.02 9.47 11.73
C GLN A 167 2.83 9.09 10.50
N VAL A 168 2.16 9.00 9.34
CA VAL A 168 2.80 8.78 8.04
C VAL A 168 2.01 9.50 6.95
N ARG A 169 2.73 10.10 5.99
CA ARG A 169 2.11 10.64 4.77
C ARG A 169 1.74 9.51 3.84
N VAL A 170 0.57 9.62 3.23
CA VAL A 170 0.03 8.64 2.31
C VAL A 170 -0.32 9.34 1.01
N GLN A 171 0.31 8.91 -0.07
CA GLN A 171 0.00 9.32 -1.43
C GLN A 171 -1.01 8.34 -2.01
N VAL A 172 -2.03 8.86 -2.69
CA VAL A 172 -3.04 8.05 -3.37
C VAL A 172 -3.17 8.49 -4.81
N ARG A 173 -3.26 7.53 -5.73
CA ARG A 173 -3.54 7.74 -7.15
C ARG A 173 -4.54 6.70 -7.61
N SER A 174 -5.44 7.06 -8.51
CA SER A 174 -6.45 6.15 -9.01
C SER A 174 -6.69 6.30 -10.50
N SER A 175 -7.10 5.20 -11.12
CA SER A 175 -7.79 5.16 -12.39
C SER A 175 -9.25 4.72 -12.16
N ALA A 176 -10.00 4.51 -13.25
CA ALA A 176 -11.33 3.92 -13.16
C ALA A 176 -11.31 2.53 -12.47
N GLU A 177 -10.26 1.74 -12.70
CA GLU A 177 -10.22 0.32 -12.33
C GLU A 177 -9.37 0.02 -11.09
N LEU A 178 -8.42 0.89 -10.73
CA LEU A 178 -7.49 0.63 -9.63
C LEU A 178 -7.21 1.89 -8.82
N SER A 179 -7.12 1.74 -7.51
CA SER A 179 -6.50 2.71 -6.60
C SER A 179 -5.16 2.17 -6.11
N PHE A 180 -4.16 3.02 -6.07
CA PHE A 180 -2.82 2.76 -5.57
C PHE A 180 -2.52 3.71 -4.42
N ALA A 181 -2.03 3.18 -3.30
CA ALA A 181 -1.62 3.97 -2.15
C ALA A 181 -0.20 3.62 -1.69
N LEU A 182 0.57 4.63 -1.32
CA LEU A 182 1.95 4.50 -0.85
C LEU A 182 2.18 5.33 0.40
N ALA A 183 2.74 4.70 1.43
CA ALA A 183 3.15 5.32 2.67
C ALA A 183 4.62 4.98 2.95
N ILE A 184 5.45 6.00 3.17
CA ILE A 184 6.88 5.85 3.46
C ILE A 184 7.17 6.54 4.79
N ARG A 185 7.84 5.82 5.69
CA ARG A 185 8.38 6.36 6.93
C ARG A 185 9.90 6.41 6.79
N TRP A 186 10.47 7.59 6.96
CA TRP A 186 11.90 7.84 6.98
C TRP A 186 12.46 7.71 8.39
#